data_AF-A0A1I6BVD0-F1
#
_entry.id   AF-A0A1I6BVD0-F1
#
_cell.length_a   1.000
_cell.length_b   1.000
_cell.length_c   1.000
_cell.angle_alpha   90.00
_cell.angle_beta   90.00
_cell.angle_gamma   90.00
#
_symmetry.space_group_name_H-M   'P 1'
#
loop_
_entity.id
_entity.type
_entity.pdbx_description
1 polymer ?
#
loop_
_entity_poly.entity_id
_entity_poly.type
_entity_poly.pdbx_seq_one_letter_code
_entity_poly.pdbx_strand_id
1 'polypeptide(L)'
;MLSEQQKNDLLSLIVLFVGNDPSIAARKSAFNSRTVYAVERMIEANIDCNGNIKDLVSNLVSGGRSLSRGWLKHALGGAKEIIQRSELNGYGCLVVAKSNWKTEILYSVY
;
A
#
# COMPACT_ATOMS: atom_id res chain seq x y z
N MET A 1 11.52 9.19 22.93
CA MET A 1 12.16 7.87 22.78
C MET A 1 11.06 6.82 22.80
N LEU A 2 11.05 5.86 21.87
CA LEU A 2 10.03 4.81 21.83
C LEU A 2 10.31 3.73 22.88
N SER A 3 9.27 3.17 23.48
CA SER A 3 9.39 1.98 24.32
C SER A 3 9.69 0.74 23.46
N GLU A 4 10.24 -0.32 24.06
CA GLU A 4 10.51 -1.56 23.32
C GLU A 4 9.23 -2.17 22.71
N GLN A 5 8.09 -2.05 23.38
CA GLN A 5 6.81 -2.48 22.83
C GLN A 5 6.45 -1.66 21.58
N GLN A 6 6.55 -0.34 21.63
CA GLN A 6 6.26 0.52 20.47
C GLN A 6 7.19 0.20 19.28
N LYS A 7 8.45 -0.16 19.55
CA LYS A 7 9.37 -0.57 18.49
C LYS A 7 8.99 -1.92 17.87
N ASN A 8 8.50 -2.87 18.68
CA ASN A 8 7.99 -4.14 18.18
C ASN A 8 6.72 -3.96 17.33
N ASP A 9 5.81 -3.12 17.78
CA ASP A 9 4.58 -2.79 17.05
C ASP A 9 4.91 -2.10 15.72
N LEU A 10 5.84 -1.14 15.74
CA LEU A 10 6.31 -0.44 14.55
C LEU A 10 6.99 -1.39 13.54
N LEU A 11 7.83 -2.32 14.03
CA LEU A 11 8.42 -3.35 13.17
C LEU A 11 7.34 -4.24 12.53
N SER A 12 6.30 -4.61 13.30
CA SER A 12 5.21 -5.44 12.81
C SER A 12 4.43 -4.73 11.69
N LEU A 13 4.16 -3.43 11.85
CA LEU A 13 3.59 -2.61 10.78
C LEU A 13 4.49 -2.59 9.55
N ILE A 14 5.79 -2.34 9.71
CA ILE A 14 6.72 -2.34 8.56
C ILE A 14 6.69 -3.69 7.83
N VAL A 15 6.65 -4.81 8.55
CA VAL A 15 6.58 -6.15 7.94
C VAL A 15 5.31 -6.35 7.10
N LEU A 16 4.16 -5.79 7.52
CA LEU A 16 2.92 -5.87 6.74
C LEU A 16 3.05 -5.20 5.36
N PHE A 17 3.78 -4.09 5.26
CA PHE A 17 3.87 -3.29 4.03
C PHE A 17 5.12 -3.57 3.19
N VAL A 18 6.26 -3.86 3.83
CA VAL A 18 7.59 -4.02 3.21
C VAL A 18 8.01 -5.50 3.13
N GLY A 19 7.30 -6.36 3.88
CA GLY A 19 7.69 -7.74 4.10
C GLY A 19 8.81 -7.87 5.15
N ASN A 20 9.16 -9.12 5.47
CA ASN A 20 10.23 -9.40 6.43
C ASN A 20 11.60 -9.02 5.83
N ASP A 21 12.18 -7.91 6.29
CA ASP A 21 13.48 -7.42 5.83
C ASP A 21 14.51 -7.43 6.97
N PRO A 22 15.57 -8.27 6.90
CA PRO A 22 16.55 -8.38 7.97
C PRO A 22 17.30 -7.08 8.28
N SER A 23 17.49 -6.21 7.27
CA SER A 23 18.22 -4.96 7.45
C SER A 23 17.43 -3.94 8.27
N ILE A 24 16.10 -3.97 8.18
CA ILE A 24 15.19 -3.18 9.00
C ILE A 24 15.11 -3.77 10.40
N ALA A 25 14.90 -5.09 10.50
CA ALA A 25 14.79 -5.79 11.79
C ALA A 25 16.02 -5.58 12.68
N ALA A 26 17.23 -5.62 12.09
CA ALA A 26 18.49 -5.38 12.78
C ALA A 26 18.61 -3.97 13.39
N ARG A 27 17.84 -2.99 12.88
CA ARG A 27 17.86 -1.59 13.34
C ARG A 27 16.70 -1.24 14.27
N LYS A 28 15.83 -2.20 14.62
CA LYS A 28 14.66 -2.00 15.47
C LYS A 28 14.99 -1.23 16.75
N SER A 29 16.10 -1.55 17.40
CA SER A 29 16.52 -0.90 18.66
C SER A 29 16.73 0.61 18.52
N ALA A 30 17.06 1.11 17.33
CA ALA A 30 17.28 2.52 17.01
C ALA A 30 16.02 3.25 16.52
N PHE A 31 14.88 2.57 16.39
CA PHE A 31 13.62 3.19 15.97
C PHE A 31 13.23 4.34 16.89
N ASN A 32 12.84 5.44 16.25
CA ASN A 32 12.55 6.71 16.91
C ASN A 32 11.36 7.41 16.23
N SER A 33 11.04 8.63 16.66
CA SER A 33 9.90 9.39 16.13
C SER A 33 9.99 9.67 14.62
N ARG A 34 11.19 9.82 14.05
CA ARG A 34 11.38 9.96 12.60
C ARG A 34 11.02 8.66 11.88
N THR A 35 11.36 7.50 12.45
CA THR A 35 10.93 6.20 11.92
C THR A 35 9.42 6.06 11.93
N VAL A 36 8.74 6.49 12.99
CA VAL A 36 7.27 6.50 13.05
C VAL A 36 6.70 7.34 11.90
N TYR A 37 7.22 8.56 11.71
CA TYR A 37 6.77 9.45 10.64
C TYR A 37 6.99 8.86 9.23
N ALA A 38 8.15 8.23 9.00
CA ALA A 38 8.41 7.56 7.72
C ALA A 38 7.44 6.41 7.45
N VAL A 39 7.10 5.62 8.48
CA VAL A 39 6.13 4.52 8.38
C VAL A 39 4.71 5.03 8.17
N GLU A 40 4.32 6.11 8.85
CA GLU A 40 3.00 6.75 8.68
C GLU A 40 2.81 7.21 7.23
N ARG A 41 3.78 7.94 6.67
CA ARG A 41 3.73 8.38 5.26
C ARG A 41 3.74 7.23 4.26
N MET A 42 4.43 6.12 4.57
CA MET A 42 4.37 4.91 3.75
C MET A 42 2.96 4.31 3.73
N ILE A 43 2.29 4.26 4.88
CA ILE A 43 0.92 3.74 5.00
C ILE A 43 -0.05 4.62 4.21
N GLU A 44 0.03 5.95 4.37
CA GLU A 44 -0.76 6.91 3.60
C GLU A 44 -0.57 6.72 2.09
N ALA A 45 0.68 6.67 1.62
CA ALA A 45 0.99 6.46 0.21
C ALA A 45 0.48 5.11 -0.33
N ASN A 46 0.44 4.07 0.51
CA ASN A 46 -0.12 2.77 0.14
C ASN A 46 -1.66 2.84 0.02
N ILE A 47 -2.34 3.51 0.96
CA ILE A 47 -3.78 3.75 0.92
C ILE A 47 -4.15 4.53 -0.36
N ASP A 48 -3.42 5.61 -0.64
CA ASP A 48 -3.65 6.44 -1.84
C ASP A 48 -3.43 5.66 -3.13
N CYS A 49 -2.38 4.83 -3.20
CA CYS A 49 -2.14 3.95 -4.34
C CYS A 49 -3.34 3.01 -4.61
N ASN A 50 -3.87 2.39 -3.55
CA ASN A 50 -5.03 1.50 -3.69
C ASN A 50 -6.29 2.26 -4.13
N GLY A 51 -6.53 3.45 -3.58
CA GLY A 51 -7.62 4.34 -3.98
C GLY A 51 -7.52 4.73 -5.46
N ASN A 52 -6.35 5.16 -5.91
CA ASN A 52 -6.11 5.58 -7.29
C ASN A 52 -6.31 4.44 -8.30
N ILE A 53 -5.88 3.21 -7.97
CA ILE A 53 -6.14 2.04 -8.83
C ILE A 53 -7.64 1.76 -8.89
N LYS A 54 -8.35 1.82 -7.76
CA LYS A 54 -9.80 1.61 -7.71
C LYS A 54 -10.55 2.64 -8.55
N ASP A 55 -10.16 3.91 -8.48
CA ASP A 55 -10.74 4.98 -9.28
C ASP A 55 -10.46 4.81 -10.77
N LEU A 56 -9.21 4.49 -11.12
CA LEU A 56 -8.83 4.21 -12.50
C LEU A 56 -9.66 3.07 -13.10
N VAL A 57 -9.77 1.94 -12.39
CA VAL A 57 -10.57 0.79 -12.84
C VAL A 57 -12.04 1.16 -12.92
N SER A 58 -12.58 1.87 -11.94
CA SER A 58 -13.98 2.33 -11.95
C SER A 58 -14.29 3.23 -13.14
N ASN A 59 -13.38 4.14 -13.47
CA ASN A 59 -13.51 5.06 -14.61
C ASN A 59 -13.35 4.34 -15.96
N LEU A 60 -12.46 3.36 -16.07
CA LEU A 60 -12.33 2.54 -17.28
C LEU A 60 -13.62 1.75 -17.56
N VAL A 61 -14.22 1.17 -16.52
CA VAL A 61 -15.48 0.42 -16.62
C VAL A 61 -16.67 1.33 -16.97
N SER A 62 -16.68 2.57 -16.47
CA SER A 62 -17.76 3.53 -16.78
C SER A 62 -17.64 4.11 -18.20
N GLY A 63 -16.43 4.41 -18.68
CA GLY A 63 -16.18 4.96 -20.03
C GLY A 63 -16.15 3.92 -21.16
N GLY A 64 -15.85 2.65 -20.87
CA GLY A 64 -15.70 1.57 -21.86
C GLY A 64 -17.00 1.10 -22.56
N ARG A 65 -18.15 1.65 -22.19
CA ARG A 65 -19.47 1.26 -22.75
C ARG A 65 -19.63 1.61 -24.24
N SER A 66 -18.85 2.57 -24.75
CA SER A 66 -19.01 3.08 -26.13
C SER A 66 -18.13 2.41 -27.19
N LEU A 67 -17.05 1.68 -26.82
CA LEU A 67 -16.00 1.28 -27.79
C LEU A 67 -15.62 -0.22 -27.80
N SER A 68 -16.23 -1.08 -26.97
CA SER A 68 -15.84 -2.49 -26.89
C SER A 68 -16.78 -3.43 -27.68
N ARG A 69 -16.20 -4.27 -28.56
CA ARG A 69 -16.88 -5.25 -29.44
C ARG A 69 -16.86 -6.70 -28.94
N GLY A 70 -16.45 -6.97 -27.69
CA GLY A 70 -16.14 -8.35 -27.23
C GLY A 70 -16.80 -8.76 -25.90
N TRP A 71 -16.65 -10.05 -25.57
CA TRP A 71 -17.17 -10.76 -24.38
C TRP A 71 -17.04 -10.00 -23.05
N LEU A 72 -15.98 -9.18 -22.91
CA LEU A 72 -15.76 -8.31 -21.75
C LEU A 72 -16.94 -7.35 -21.50
N LYS A 73 -17.60 -6.85 -22.57
CA LYS A 73 -18.79 -5.99 -22.46
C LYS A 73 -19.95 -6.66 -21.72
N HIS A 74 -20.13 -7.97 -21.89
CA HIS A 74 -21.17 -8.73 -21.18
C HIS A 74 -20.86 -8.89 -19.69
N ALA A 75 -19.58 -9.01 -19.32
CA ALA A 75 -19.15 -9.09 -17.92
C ALA A 75 -19.20 -7.72 -17.19
N LEU A 76 -19.00 -6.61 -17.92
CA LEU A 76 -18.91 -5.26 -17.35
C LEU A 76 -20.26 -4.63 -16.94
N GLY A 77 -21.39 -5.25 -17.29
CA GLY A 77 -22.72 -4.74 -16.94
C GLY A 77 -22.97 -4.57 -15.44
N GLY A 78 -22.40 -5.46 -14.61
CA GLY A 78 -22.47 -5.42 -13.13
C GLY A 78 -21.14 -5.14 -12.43
N ALA A 79 -20.05 -4.99 -13.18
CA ALA A 79 -18.71 -4.88 -12.60
C ALA A 79 -18.50 -3.59 -11.79
N LYS A 80 -19.20 -2.50 -12.12
CA LYS A 80 -19.05 -1.21 -11.42
C LYS A 80 -19.38 -1.31 -9.93
N GLU A 81 -20.55 -1.86 -9.59
CA GLU A 81 -20.97 -1.99 -8.20
C GLU A 81 -20.08 -2.97 -7.43
N ILE A 82 -19.63 -4.03 -8.10
CA ILE A 82 -18.67 -4.99 -7.52
C ILE A 82 -17.35 -4.30 -7.22
N ILE A 83 -16.76 -3.55 -8.17
CA ILE A 83 -15.49 -2.84 -8.00
C ILE A 83 -15.59 -1.77 -6.91
N GLN A 84 -16.68 -1.00 -6.88
CA GLN A 84 -16.89 0.02 -5.85
C GLN A 84 -16.99 -0.57 -4.44
N ARG A 85 -17.58 -1.77 -4.30
CA ARG A 85 -17.67 -2.48 -3.01
C ARG A 85 -16.43 -3.32 -2.69
N SER A 86 -15.57 -3.56 -3.67
CA SER A 86 -14.35 -4.34 -3.47
C SER A 86 -13.28 -3.52 -2.77
N GLU A 87 -12.61 -4.13 -1.80
CA GLU A 87 -11.28 -3.73 -1.35
C GLU A 87 -10.28 -4.40 -2.29
N LEU A 88 -9.48 -3.60 -2.99
CA LEU A 88 -8.39 -4.14 -3.79
C LEU A 88 -7.32 -4.66 -2.81
N ASN A 89 -7.06 -5.97 -2.83
CA ASN A 89 -5.94 -6.57 -2.12
C ASN A 89 -4.64 -6.07 -2.78
N GLY A 90 -4.14 -4.93 -2.27
CA GLY A 90 -3.15 -4.03 -2.85
C GLY A 90 -1.73 -4.56 -3.05
N TYR A 91 -1.54 -5.81 -3.46
CA TYR A 91 -0.23 -6.43 -3.66
C TYR A 91 0.70 -5.59 -4.54
N GLY A 92 0.18 -4.96 -5.60
CA GLY A 92 0.95 -4.02 -6.43
C GLY A 92 1.42 -2.80 -5.63
N CYS A 93 0.53 -2.20 -4.84
CA CYS A 93 0.87 -1.08 -3.96
C CYS A 93 1.83 -1.47 -2.83
N LEU A 94 1.78 -2.71 -2.33
CA LEU A 94 2.75 -3.23 -1.36
C LEU A 94 4.16 -3.34 -1.97
N VAL A 95 4.27 -3.82 -3.22
CA VAL A 95 5.56 -3.87 -3.93
C VAL A 95 6.13 -2.46 -4.14
N VAL A 96 5.29 -1.52 -4.54
CA VAL A 96 5.69 -0.11 -4.70
C VAL A 96 6.09 0.50 -3.35
N ALA A 97 5.33 0.22 -2.29
CA ALA A 97 5.63 0.70 -0.94
C ALA A 97 7.01 0.18 -0.47
N LYS A 98 7.28 -1.11 -0.62
CA LYS A 98 8.59 -1.71 -0.33
C LYS A 98 9.71 -1.02 -1.10
N SER A 99 9.54 -0.82 -2.41
CA SER A 99 10.56 -0.22 -3.29
C SER A 99 10.90 1.21 -2.87
N ASN A 100 9.89 2.02 -2.55
CA ASN A 100 10.07 3.44 -2.31
C ASN A 100 10.46 3.78 -0.87
N TRP A 101 9.97 3.01 0.11
CA TRP A 101 10.05 3.39 1.52
C TRP A 101 11.08 2.63 2.34
N LYS A 102 11.61 1.50 1.84
CA LYS A 102 12.66 0.76 2.55
C LYS A 102 13.85 1.65 2.91
N THR A 103 14.36 2.40 1.94
CA THR A 103 15.52 3.27 2.13
C THR A 103 15.24 4.36 3.14
N GLU A 104 14.08 5.03 3.03
CA GLU A 104 13.65 6.06 3.97
C GLU A 104 13.57 5.54 5.41
N ILE A 105 12.96 4.36 5.61
CA ILE A 105 12.87 3.71 6.92
C ILE A 105 14.28 3.41 7.48
N LEU A 106 15.20 2.90 6.65
CA LEU A 106 16.56 2.60 7.08
C LEU A 106 17.35 3.85 7.49
N TYR A 107 17.13 4.99 6.83
CA TYR A 107 17.80 6.25 7.16
C TYR A 107 17.13 7.01 8.32
N SER A 108 15.84 6.78 8.56
CA SER A 108 15.08 7.45 9.63
C SER A 108 15.55 7.11 11.06
N VAL A 109 16.39 6.09 11.22
CA VAL A 109 16.88 5.64 12.54
C VAL A 109 18.03 6.52 13.08
N TYR A 110 18.53 7.45 12.26
CA TYR A 110 19.55 8.45 12.59
C TYR A 110 18.93 9.85 12.77
#